data_AF-A0A536E294-F1
#
_entry.id   AF-A0A536E294-F1
#
_cell.length_a   1.000
_cell.length_b   1.000
_cell.length_c   1.000
_cell.angle_alpha   90.00
_cell.angle_beta   90.00
_cell.angle_gamma   90.00
#
_symmetry.space_group_name_H-M   'P 1'
#
loop_
_entity.id
_entity.type
_entity.pdbx_description
1 polymer ?
#
loop_
_entity_poly.entity_id
_entity_poly.type
_entity_poly.pdbx_seq_one_letter_code
_entity_poly.pdbx_strand_id
1 'polypeptide(L)'
;MLICSSRCGGSLFRALFAEVEIDAAGEYQDYRLSQPGYVCLNCGAPAVDLGEVAAAMEAEAREDEASTTAITDILCPVCETMVQLDANMECPNCGAPLEVA
;
A
#
# COMPACT_ATOMS: atom_id res chain seq x y z
N MET A 1 -3.63 13.02 7.83
CA MET A 1 -5.01 13.53 7.97
C MET A 1 -5.82 12.52 8.77
N LEU A 2 -6.31 12.90 9.95
CA LEU A 2 -7.11 12.01 10.79
C LEU A 2 -8.55 11.91 10.30
N ILE A 3 -9.05 10.68 10.16
CA ILE A 3 -10.44 10.38 9.76
C ILE A 3 -11.08 9.44 10.77
N CYS A 4 -12.26 9.80 11.26
CA CYS A 4 -13.11 8.92 12.06
C CYS A 4 -13.55 7.71 11.23
N SER A 5 -13.27 6.49 11.71
CA SER A 5 -13.66 5.24 11.04
C SER A 5 -15.18 5.13 10.79
N SER A 6 -15.99 5.59 11.75
CA SER A 6 -17.46 5.64 11.62
C SER A 6 -17.98 6.81 10.78
N ARG A 7 -17.11 7.65 10.21
CA ARG A 7 -17.46 8.80 9.36
C ARG A 7 -18.49 9.75 9.98
N CYS A 8 -18.43 9.98 11.30
CA CYS A 8 -19.41 10.79 12.02
C CYS A 8 -19.33 12.32 11.78
N GLY A 9 -18.41 12.80 10.92
CA GLY A 9 -18.19 14.23 10.67
C GLY A 9 -17.38 14.99 11.74
N GLY A 10 -16.88 14.31 12.78
CA GLY A 10 -16.05 14.93 13.80
C GLY A 10 -14.67 15.33 13.29
N SER A 11 -14.19 16.50 13.71
CA SER A 11 -12.87 17.06 13.37
C SER A 11 -11.90 17.13 14.55
N LEU A 12 -12.36 16.82 15.76
CA LEU A 12 -11.56 16.79 16.98
C LEU A 12 -11.23 15.35 17.36
N PHE A 13 -9.95 15.09 17.58
CA PHE A 13 -9.41 13.78 17.89
C PHE A 13 -8.48 13.89 19.11
N ARG A 14 -8.43 12.82 19.90
CA ARG A 14 -7.47 12.68 21.01
C ARG A 14 -6.45 11.62 20.63
N ALA A 15 -5.17 11.96 20.72
CA ALA A 15 -4.10 10.99 20.65
C ALA A 15 -4.13 10.08 21.89
N LEU A 16 -4.04 8.78 21.67
CA LEU A 16 -3.78 7.80 22.70
C LEU A 16 -2.34 7.33 22.50
N PHE A 17 -1.51 7.52 23.53
CA PHE A 17 -0.11 7.09 23.50
C PHE A 17 -0.01 5.58 23.70
N ALA A 18 1.08 4.99 23.22
CA ALA A 18 1.40 3.59 23.50
C ALA A 18 1.47 3.33 25.00
N GLU A 19 1.01 2.15 25.42
CA GLU A 19 1.26 1.68 26.78
C GLU A 19 2.75 1.40 26.93
N VAL A 20 3.32 1.74 28.07
CA VAL A 20 4.75 1.61 28.34
C VAL A 20 4.94 0.56 29.42
N GLU A 21 5.79 -0.43 29.17
CA GLU A 21 6.17 -1.44 30.13
C GLU A 21 7.39 -0.96 30.91
N ILE A 22 7.26 -0.94 32.24
CA ILE A 22 8.31 -0.56 33.18
C ILE A 22 8.59 -1.71 34.14
N ASP A 23 9.85 -1.83 34.57
CA ASP A 23 10.22 -2.82 35.58
C ASP A 23 9.90 -2.35 37.01
N ALA A 24 10.26 -3.19 38.00
CA ALA A 24 10.05 -2.87 39.42
C ALA A 24 10.91 -1.72 39.95
N ALA A 25 11.99 -1.34 39.24
CA ALA A 25 12.82 -0.18 39.53
C ALA A 25 12.31 1.11 38.85
N GLY A 26 11.31 1.00 37.96
CA GLY A 26 10.77 2.09 37.17
C GLY A 26 11.54 2.35 35.87
N GLU A 27 12.38 1.42 35.45
CA GLU A 27 13.15 1.51 34.20
C GLU A 27 12.31 1.08 33.00
N TYR A 28 12.43 1.83 31.89
CA TYR A 28 11.73 1.54 30.64
C TYR A 28 12.21 0.21 30.07
N GLN A 29 11.28 -0.66 29.69
CA GLN A 29 11.59 -1.91 28.98
C GLN A 29 11.10 -1.91 27.55
N ASP A 30 9.81 -1.62 27.33
CA ASP A 30 9.21 -1.65 25.99
C ASP A 30 7.95 -0.78 25.90
N TYR A 31 7.37 -0.66 24.71
CA TYR A 31 6.05 -0.11 24.48
C TYR A 31 5.15 -1.08 23.71
N ARG A 32 3.85 -1.07 24.03
CA ARG A 32 2.86 -1.87 23.34
C ARG A 32 1.74 -0.99 22.78
N LEU A 33 1.39 -1.27 21.52
CA LEU A 33 0.23 -0.68 20.86
C LEU A 33 -0.96 -1.65 20.98
N SER A 34 -1.67 -1.63 22.11
CA SER A 34 -2.88 -2.44 22.30
C SER A 34 -4.17 -1.72 21.89
N GLN A 35 -4.11 -0.39 21.78
CA GLN A 35 -5.23 0.50 21.48
C GLN A 35 -5.01 1.32 20.20
N PRO A 36 -6.10 1.82 19.57
CA PRO A 36 -5.98 2.73 18.43
C PRO A 36 -5.28 4.02 18.83
N GLY A 37 -4.33 4.50 18.01
CA GLY A 37 -3.54 5.70 18.32
C GLY A 37 -4.34 7.00 18.38
N TYR A 38 -5.56 7.03 17.83
CA TYR A 38 -6.45 8.20 17.91
C TYR A 38 -7.90 7.80 18.11
N VAL A 39 -8.64 8.60 18.89
CA VAL A 39 -10.09 8.45 19.10
C VAL A 39 -10.81 9.75 18.73
N CYS A 40 -11.93 9.62 18.02
CA CYS A 40 -12.80 10.73 17.70
C CYS A 40 -13.56 11.21 18.94
N LEU A 41 -13.43 12.50 19.27
CA LEU A 41 -14.11 13.08 20.45
C LEU A 41 -15.62 13.28 20.25
N ASN A 42 -16.12 13.14 19.02
CA ASN A 42 -17.55 13.27 18.72
C ASN A 42 -18.33 11.97 18.99
N CYS A 43 -17.77 10.81 18.64
CA CYS A 43 -18.49 9.53 18.72
C CYS A 43 -17.73 8.40 19.43
N GLY A 44 -16.49 8.63 19.86
CA GLY A 44 -15.66 7.62 20.53
C GLY A 44 -15.07 6.54 19.61
N ALA A 45 -15.36 6.57 18.30
CA ALA A 45 -14.80 5.62 17.37
C ALA A 45 -13.28 5.84 17.14
N PRO A 46 -12.52 4.79 16.83
CA PRO A 46 -11.12 4.90 16.40
C PRO A 46 -10.99 5.84 15.19
N ALA A 47 -9.91 6.60 15.16
CA ALA A 47 -9.52 7.42 14.02
C ALA A 47 -8.23 6.90 13.39
N VAL A 48 -8.18 6.98 12.06
CA VAL A 48 -7.05 6.52 11.25
C VAL A 48 -6.33 7.75 10.69
N ASP A 49 -5.00 7.76 10.75
CA ASP A 49 -4.20 8.80 10.11
C ASP A 49 -3.89 8.39 8.66
N LEU A 50 -4.45 9.14 7.72
CA LEU A 50 -4.25 8.95 6.28
C LEU A 50 -3.24 9.96 5.70
N GLY A 51 -2.40 10.57 6.52
CA GLY A 51 -1.46 11.62 6.09
C GLY A 51 -0.48 11.17 5.01
N GLU A 52 0.00 9.94 5.11
CA GLU A 52 1.00 9.40 4.19
C GLU A 52 0.39 8.58 3.05
N VAL A 53 -0.89 8.19 3.15
CA VAL A 53 -1.55 7.28 2.20
C VAL A 53 -1.51 7.82 0.77
N ALA A 54 -1.76 9.12 0.58
CA ALA A 54 -1.72 9.71 -0.76
C ALA A 54 -0.30 9.65 -1.37
N ALA A 55 0.73 9.94 -0.57
CA ALA A 55 2.11 9.87 -1.04
C ALA A 55 2.55 8.42 -1.31
N ALA A 56 2.10 7.46 -0.50
CA ALA A 56 2.35 6.04 -0.70
C ALA A 56 1.69 5.52 -1.98
N MET A 57 0.42 5.86 -2.23
CA MET A 57 -0.28 5.48 -3.45
C MET A 57 0.39 6.05 -4.71
N GLU A 58 0.87 7.30 -4.65
CA GLU A 58 1.60 7.93 -5.76
C GLU A 58 2.97 7.27 -6.00
N ALA A 59 3.64 6.82 -4.94
CA ALA A 59 4.89 6.07 -5.06
C ALA A 59 4.65 4.71 -5.73
N GLU A 60 3.64 3.97 -5.26
CA GLU A 60 3.24 2.66 -5.80
C GLU A 60 2.83 2.78 -7.28
N ALA A 61 2.05 3.80 -7.64
CA ALA A 61 1.68 4.05 -9.05
C ALA A 61 2.92 4.29 -9.94
N ARG A 62 3.94 5.00 -9.45
CA ARG A 62 5.18 5.22 -10.20
C ARG A 62 6.02 3.95 -10.35
N GLU A 63 6.00 3.08 -9.34
CA GLU A 63 6.65 1.76 -9.40
C GLU A 63 5.95 0.86 -10.43
N ASP A 64 4.62 0.87 -10.45
CA ASP A 64 3.80 0.16 -11.45
C ASP A 64 4.07 0.68 -12.87
N GLU A 65 4.12 2.00 -13.09
CA GLU A 65 4.49 2.60 -14.38
C GLU A 65 5.91 2.18 -14.82
N ALA A 66 6.87 2.15 -13.89
CA ALA A 66 8.22 1.69 -14.19
C ALA A 66 8.25 0.20 -14.58
N SER A 67 7.41 -0.64 -13.97
CA SER A 67 7.32 -2.07 -14.25
C SER A 67 6.64 -2.39 -15.59
N THR A 68 5.65 -1.59 -16.01
CA THR A 68 4.94 -1.76 -17.30
C THR A 68 5.76 -1.30 -18.51
N THR A 69 6.88 -0.61 -18.29
CA THR A 69 7.78 -0.14 -19.36
C THR A 69 8.80 -1.21 -19.80
N ALA A 70 8.74 -2.44 -19.26
CA ALA A 70 9.56 -3.58 -19.71
C ALA A 70 9.08 -4.13 -21.07
N ILE A 71 9.03 -3.26 -22.07
CA ILE A 71 8.73 -3.56 -23.46
C ILE A 71 9.95 -4.32 -24.03
N THR A 72 9.88 -5.65 -24.06
CA THR A 72 10.91 -6.48 -24.70
C THR A 72 10.41 -6.89 -26.08
N ASP A 73 11.18 -6.59 -27.13
CA ASP A 73 10.97 -7.13 -28.46
C ASP A 73 11.31 -8.63 -28.47
N ILE A 74 10.32 -9.50 -28.62
CA ILE A 74 10.49 -10.96 -28.64
C ILE A 74 10.03 -11.55 -29.96
N LEU A 75 10.81 -12.48 -30.51
CA LEU A 75 10.47 -13.19 -31.74
C LEU A 75 9.52 -14.32 -31.36
N CYS A 76 8.27 -14.24 -31.80
CA CYS A 76 7.30 -15.29 -31.53
C CYS A 76 7.76 -16.60 -32.20
N PRO A 77 7.95 -17.72 -31.47
CA PRO A 77 8.38 -18.98 -32.06
C PRO A 77 7.30 -19.66 -32.91
N VAL A 78 6.06 -19.18 -32.86
CA VAL A 78 4.91 -19.76 -33.58
C VAL A 78 4.66 -19.07 -34.92
N CYS A 79 4.60 -17.73 -34.92
CA CYS A 79 4.32 -16.95 -36.13
C CYS A 79 5.54 -16.20 -36.67
N GLU A 80 6.71 -16.39 -36.05
CA GLU A 80 8.00 -15.82 -36.46
C GLU A 80 7.98 -14.29 -36.62
N THR A 81 7.05 -13.63 -35.95
CA THR A 81 6.89 -12.18 -36.00
C THR A 81 7.52 -11.56 -34.76
N MET A 82 8.27 -10.47 -34.96
CA MET A 82 8.77 -9.63 -33.88
C MET A 82 7.59 -8.89 -33.25
N VAL A 83 7.33 -9.16 -31.97
CA VAL A 83 6.20 -8.57 -31.24
C VAL A 83 6.67 -7.95 -29.92
N GLN A 84 5.94 -6.94 -29.49
CA GLN A 84 6.10 -6.38 -28.15
C GLN A 84 5.06 -7.00 -27.22
N LEU A 85 5.55 -7.54 -26.10
CA LEU A 85 4.72 -8.18 -25.11
C LEU A 85 4.24 -7.18 -24.06
N ASP A 86 2.98 -7.32 -23.66
CA ASP A 86 2.43 -6.69 -22.48
C ASP A 86 2.48 -7.68 -21.29
N ALA A 87 1.91 -7.27 -20.15
CA ALA A 87 1.91 -8.05 -18.92
C ALA A 87 1.21 -9.42 -19.02
N ASN A 88 0.38 -9.66 -20.03
CA ASN A 88 -0.32 -10.93 -20.21
C ASN A 88 0.53 -12.01 -20.88
N MET A 89 1.73 -11.66 -21.39
CA MET A 89 2.68 -12.60 -22.00
C MET A 89 2.08 -13.41 -23.17
N GLU A 90 1.15 -12.84 -23.94
CA GLU A 90 0.55 -13.46 -25.12
C GLU A 90 0.95 -12.73 -26.40
N CYS A 91 1.23 -13.47 -27.46
CA CYS A 91 1.50 -12.89 -28.77
C CYS A 91 0.24 -12.22 -29.32
N PRO A 92 0.23 -10.90 -29.59
CA PRO A 92 -0.96 -10.19 -30.08
C PRO A 92 -1.39 -10.61 -31.49
N ASN A 93 -0.49 -11.28 -32.23
CA ASN A 93 -0.74 -11.67 -33.62
C ASN A 93 -1.33 -13.09 -33.77
N CYS A 94 -1.01 -14.01 -32.87
CA CYS A 94 -1.45 -15.42 -32.98
C CYS A 94 -1.99 -16.04 -31.67
N GLY A 95 -1.97 -15.30 -30.56
CA GLY A 95 -2.48 -15.77 -29.26
C GLY A 95 -1.64 -16.86 -28.61
N ALA A 96 -0.41 -17.10 -29.07
CA ALA A 96 0.50 -18.04 -28.43
C ALA A 96 1.03 -17.45 -27.10
N PRO A 97 1.05 -18.23 -26.01
CA PRO A 97 1.73 -17.81 -24.78
C PRO A 97 3.25 -17.75 -25.04
N LEU A 98 3.89 -16.67 -24.61
CA LEU A 98 5.32 -16.42 -24.78
C LEU A 98 5.99 -16.36 -23.39
N GLU A 99 7.02 -17.18 -23.17
CA GLU A 99 7.82 -17.11 -21.95
C GLU A 99 9.14 -16.39 -22.23
N VAL A 100 9.56 -15.50 -21.31
CA VAL A 100 10.88 -14.87 -21.33
C VAL A 100 11.90 -15.86 -20.75
N ALA A 101 12.89 -16.24 -21.57
CA ALA A 101 14.00 -17.12 -21.19
C ALA A 101 15.12 -16.38 -20.46
#